data_AF-A0A842T6S9-F1
#
_entry.id   AF-A0A842T6S9-F1
#
_cell.length_a   1.000
_cell.length_b   1.000
_cell.length_c   1.000
_cell.angle_alpha   90.00
_cell.angle_beta   90.00
_cell.angle_gamma   90.00
#
_symmetry.space_group_name_H-M   'P 1'
#
loop_
_entity.id
_entity.type
_entity.pdbx_description
1 polymer ?
#
loop_
_entity_poly.entity_id
_entity_poly.type
_entity_poly.pdbx_seq_one_letter_code
_entity_poly.pdbx_strand_id
1 'polypeptide(L)'
;MLNIKTNNNYKNRGKIIEFEQDYPKILFFSSNHCMPCKPVEEKLKRINISMFGKKLKIEKINIDIAENRGILKEYKITSVPTLVIGGKKLMVNIQEEDIIDAILQAFIESAASLI
;
A
#
# COMPACT_ATOMS: atom_id res chain seq x y z
N MET A 1 28.65 10.42 2.18
CA MET A 1 28.05 9.62 1.10
C MET A 1 27.72 8.26 1.69
N LEU A 2 26.45 8.01 2.02
CA LEU A 2 25.95 6.68 2.37
C LEU A 2 24.74 6.42 1.48
N ASN A 3 25.02 5.80 0.34
CA ASN A 3 24.06 5.21 -0.57
C ASN A 3 23.62 3.87 0.01
N ILE A 4 22.36 3.76 0.45
CA ILE A 4 21.58 2.53 0.25
C ILE A 4 20.11 2.93 0.08
N LYS A 5 19.70 3.25 -1.15
CA LYS A 5 18.28 3.15 -1.52
C LYS A 5 18.04 1.67 -1.82
N THR A 6 17.69 0.91 -0.80
CA THR A 6 17.20 -0.47 -0.97
C THR A 6 15.82 -0.41 -1.60
N ASN A 7 15.76 -0.37 -2.94
CA ASN A 7 14.56 -0.81 -3.66
C ASN A 7 14.50 -2.34 -3.55
N ASN A 8 14.16 -2.84 -2.37
CA ASN A 8 14.01 -4.26 -2.13
C ASN A 8 12.65 -4.69 -2.69
N ASN A 9 12.67 -5.21 -3.91
CA ASN A 9 11.51 -5.82 -4.54
C ASN A 9 11.55 -7.33 -4.28
N TYR A 10 10.49 -7.87 -3.69
CA TYR A 10 10.36 -9.30 -3.45
C TYR A 10 9.39 -9.89 -4.48
N LYS A 11 9.78 -10.99 -5.13
CA LYS A 11 8.94 -11.67 -6.12
C LYS A 11 8.46 -13.00 -5.54
N ASN A 12 7.19 -13.06 -5.14
CA ASN A 12 6.56 -14.29 -4.67
C ASN A 12 5.47 -14.72 -5.65
N ARG A 13 5.55 -15.94 -6.20
CA ARG A 13 4.54 -16.51 -7.12
C ARG A 13 4.13 -15.58 -8.28
N GLY A 14 5.09 -14.82 -8.83
CA GLY A 14 4.86 -13.90 -9.95
C GLY A 14 4.34 -12.50 -9.56
N LYS A 15 4.12 -12.24 -8.28
CA LYS A 15 3.67 -10.96 -7.72
C LYS A 15 4.88 -10.17 -7.21
N ILE A 16 5.00 -8.91 -7.63
CA ILE A 16 6.05 -8.00 -7.13
C ILE A 16 5.51 -7.32 -5.89
N ILE A 17 6.25 -7.44 -4.79
CA ILE A 17 6.02 -6.74 -3.56
C ILE A 17 7.10 -5.68 -3.39
N GLU A 18 6.70 -4.42 -3.45
CA GLU A 18 7.59 -3.29 -3.22
C GLU A 18 7.69 -3.04 -1.71
N PHE A 19 8.93 -2.94 -1.20
CA PHE A 19 9.22 -2.50 0.15
C PHE A 19 10.01 -1.18 0.12
N GLU A 20 9.81 -0.37 1.15
CA GLU A 20 10.61 0.81 1.38
C GLU A 20 11.02 0.86 2.87
N GLN A 21 12.33 0.86 3.14
CA GLN A 21 12.89 0.87 4.51
C GLN A 21 12.35 -0.28 5.39
N ASP A 22 12.33 -1.50 4.85
CA ASP A 22 11.87 -2.72 5.54
C ASP A 22 10.37 -2.79 5.85
N TYR A 23 9.55 -1.84 5.36
CA TYR A 23 8.08 -1.91 5.44
C TYR A 23 7.47 -2.10 4.05
N PRO A 24 6.35 -2.84 3.93
CA PRO A 24 5.68 -2.99 2.65
C PRO A 24 5.18 -1.63 2.19
N LYS A 25 5.37 -1.32 0.91
CA LYS A 25 4.83 -0.11 0.30
C LYS A 25 3.31 -0.18 0.28
N ILE A 26 2.66 0.88 0.76
CA ILE A 26 1.20 1.00 0.77
C ILE A 26 0.81 2.10 -0.21
N LEU A 27 0.12 1.73 -1.29
CA LEU A 27 -0.48 2.68 -2.21
C LEU A 27 -1.95 2.88 -1.85
N PHE A 28 -2.34 4.13 -1.62
CA PHE A 28 -3.72 4.51 -1.35
C PHE A 28 -4.27 5.38 -2.48
N PHE A 29 -5.05 4.77 -3.36
CA PHE A 29 -5.72 5.46 -4.46
C PHE A 29 -7.01 6.12 -3.96
N SER A 30 -7.09 7.44 -4.13
CA SER A 30 -8.16 8.31 -3.64
C SER A 30 -8.51 9.38 -4.68
N SER A 31 -9.55 10.16 -4.43
CA SER A 31 -9.89 11.39 -5.17
C SER A 31 -10.13 12.54 -4.19
N ASN A 32 -10.06 13.79 -4.65
CA ASN A 32 -10.52 14.95 -3.86
C ASN A 32 -12.03 14.92 -3.62
N HIS A 33 -12.77 14.24 -4.48
CA HIS A 33 -14.22 14.09 -4.42
C HIS A 33 -14.63 12.67 -3.99
N CYS A 34 -13.99 12.16 -2.94
CA CYS A 34 -14.23 10.82 -2.42
C CYS A 34 -14.58 10.84 -0.93
N MET A 35 -15.87 11.00 -0.61
CA MET A 35 -16.37 10.85 0.75
C MET A 35 -16.00 9.49 1.41
N PRO A 36 -16.10 8.33 0.73
CA PRO A 36 -15.75 7.05 1.36
C PRO A 36 -14.24 6.85 1.57
N CYS A 37 -13.38 7.73 1.05
CA CYS A 37 -11.92 7.64 1.24
C CYS A 37 -11.49 8.09 2.64
N LYS A 38 -12.23 9.01 3.28
CA LYS A 38 -11.85 9.58 4.59
C LYS A 38 -11.76 8.53 5.71
N PRO A 39 -12.74 7.62 5.90
CA PRO A 39 -12.61 6.58 6.93
C PRO A 39 -11.44 5.63 6.69
N VAL A 40 -11.09 5.35 5.43
CA VAL A 40 -9.93 4.52 5.08
C VAL A 40 -8.63 5.24 5.44
N GLU A 41 -8.54 6.54 5.16
CA GLU A 41 -7.39 7.37 5.56
C GLU A 41 -7.21 7.42 7.09
N GLU A 42 -8.30 7.52 7.84
CA GLU A 42 -8.28 7.48 9.30
C GLU A 42 -7.83 6.11 9.85
N LYS A 43 -8.30 5.00 9.26
CA LYS A 43 -7.84 3.63 9.59
C LYS A 43 -6.35 3.48 9.36
N LEU A 44 -5.85 3.88 8.18
CA LEU A 44 -4.42 3.84 7.86
C LEU A 44 -3.58 4.66 8.84
N LYS A 45 -4.05 5.86 9.20
CA LYS A 45 -3.37 6.72 10.18
C LYS A 45 -3.31 6.06 11.56
N ARG A 46 -4.42 5.48 12.04
CA ARG A 46 -4.47 4.76 13.31
C ARG A 46 -3.50 3.58 13.31
N ILE A 47 -3.61 2.68 12.34
CA ILE A 47 -2.75 1.50 12.20
C ILE A 47 -1.27 1.91 12.20
N ASN A 48 -0.90 2.91 11.39
CA ASN A 48 0.48 3.36 11.30
C ASN A 48 1.01 3.86 12.65
N ILE A 49 0.20 4.62 13.40
CA ILE A 49 0.60 5.17 14.70
C ILE A 49 0.63 4.08 15.78
N SER A 50 -0.46 3.32 15.94
CA SER A 50 -0.66 2.41 17.09
C SER A 50 0.12 1.10 16.96
N MET A 51 0.27 0.57 15.74
CA MET A 51 0.86 -0.77 15.53
C MET A 51 2.27 -0.70 14.97
N PHE A 52 2.55 0.29 14.12
CA PHE A 52 3.81 0.36 13.38
C PHE A 52 4.69 1.56 13.76
N GLY A 53 4.31 2.33 14.78
CA GLY A 53 5.14 3.42 15.32
C GLY A 53 5.52 4.49 14.29
N LYS A 54 4.61 4.81 13.36
CA LYS A 54 4.79 5.76 12.25
C LYS A 54 5.80 5.32 11.18
N LYS A 55 6.09 4.03 11.08
CA LYS A 55 7.07 3.51 10.12
C LYS A 55 6.47 3.06 8.78
N LEU A 56 5.13 2.88 8.69
CA LEU A 56 4.51 2.59 7.40
C LEU A 56 4.62 3.80 6.49
N LYS A 57 5.07 3.56 5.26
CA LYS A 57 5.03 4.54 4.18
C LYS A 57 3.77 4.33 3.35
N ILE A 58 2.91 5.34 3.42
CA ILE A 58 1.62 5.36 2.74
C ILE A 58 1.69 6.45 1.66
N GLU A 59 1.70 6.02 0.41
CA GLU A 59 1.68 6.91 -0.74
C GLU A 59 0.24 7.12 -1.19
N LYS A 60 -0.29 8.32 -0.96
CA LYS A 60 -1.64 8.71 -1.40
C LYS A 60 -1.59 9.18 -2.85
N ILE A 61 -2.27 8.47 -3.72
CA ILE A 61 -2.32 8.74 -5.16
C ILE A 61 -3.71 9.28 -5.50
N ASN A 62 -3.77 10.50 -6.01
CA ASN A 62 -5.02 11.09 -6.47
C ASN A 62 -5.29 10.68 -7.93
N ILE A 63 -6.45 10.04 -8.18
CA ILE A 63 -6.84 9.58 -9.51
C ILE A 63 -7.20 10.72 -10.48
N ASP A 64 -7.51 11.90 -9.96
CA ASP A 64 -7.93 13.07 -10.75
C ASP A 64 -6.73 13.77 -11.43
N ILE A 65 -5.50 13.44 -11.00
CA ILE A 65 -4.25 14.02 -11.48
C ILE A 65 -3.79 13.27 -12.75
N ALA A 66 -3.61 14.00 -13.85
CA ALA A 66 -3.29 13.42 -15.16
C ALA A 66 -1.95 12.67 -15.19
N GLU A 67 -0.97 13.16 -14.43
CA GLU A 67 0.37 12.58 -14.28
C GLU A 67 0.32 11.17 -13.66
N ASN A 68 -0.72 10.87 -12.87
CA ASN A 68 -0.89 9.57 -12.23
C ASN A 68 -1.50 8.52 -13.17
N ARG A 69 -1.92 8.86 -14.40
CA ARG A 69 -2.56 7.89 -15.32
C ARG A 69 -1.72 6.63 -15.57
N GLY A 70 -0.39 6.77 -15.59
CA GLY A 70 0.53 5.63 -15.75
C GLY A 70 0.37 4.62 -14.62
N ILE A 71 0.47 5.07 -13.37
CA ILE A 71 0.36 4.21 -12.18
C ILE A 71 -1.05 3.63 -12.01
N LEU A 72 -2.11 4.37 -12.38
CA LEU A 72 -3.48 3.84 -12.39
C LEU A 72 -3.64 2.66 -13.35
N LYS A 73 -3.04 2.75 -14.55
CA LYS A 73 -3.07 1.69 -15.55
C LYS A 73 -2.26 0.48 -15.11
N GLU A 74 -1.06 0.70 -14.58
CA GLU A 74 -0.17 -0.34 -14.06
C GLU A 74 -0.88 -1.18 -12.99
N TYR A 75 -1.48 -0.52 -12.00
CA TYR A 75 -2.17 -1.19 -10.90
C TYR A 75 -3.62 -1.57 -11.22
N LYS A 76 -4.10 -1.31 -12.44
CA LYS A 76 -5.48 -1.58 -12.90
C LYS A 76 -6.52 -1.04 -11.91
N ILE A 77 -6.42 0.24 -11.58
CA ILE A 77 -7.31 0.91 -10.63
C ILE A 77 -8.59 1.32 -11.35
N THR A 78 -9.73 0.82 -10.88
CA THR A 78 -11.05 1.04 -11.49
C THR A 78 -12.02 1.82 -10.58
N SER A 79 -11.68 1.99 -9.30
CA SER A 79 -12.50 2.69 -8.33
C SER A 79 -11.67 3.21 -7.15
N VAL A 80 -12.24 4.15 -6.39
CA VAL A 80 -11.71 4.63 -5.11
C VAL A 80 -12.73 4.49 -3.99
N PRO A 81 -12.32 4.28 -2.73
CA PRO A 81 -10.93 4.03 -2.30
C PRO A 81 -10.42 2.66 -2.75
N THR A 82 -9.14 2.59 -3.10
CA THR A 82 -8.42 1.32 -3.33
C THR A 82 -7.09 1.35 -2.59
N LEU A 83 -6.77 0.28 -1.86
CA LEU A 83 -5.44 0.06 -1.28
C LEU A 83 -4.71 -1.03 -2.04
N VAL A 84 -3.41 -0.84 -2.25
CA VAL A 84 -2.49 -1.89 -2.67
C VAL A 84 -1.41 -2.03 -1.62
N ILE A 85 -1.37 -3.20 -0.97
CA ILE A 85 -0.47 -3.51 0.15
C ILE A 85 0.14 -4.87 -0.13
N GLY A 86 1.46 -4.98 -0.24
CA GLY A 86 2.06 -6.28 -0.53
C GLY A 86 1.59 -6.86 -1.88
N GLY A 87 1.19 -5.99 -2.82
CA GLY A 87 0.46 -6.32 -4.05
C GLY A 87 -0.96 -6.91 -3.85
N LYS A 88 -1.47 -7.06 -2.62
CA LYS A 88 -2.87 -7.37 -2.36
C LYS A 88 -3.69 -6.10 -2.57
N LYS A 89 -4.75 -6.19 -3.35
CA LYS A 89 -5.66 -5.07 -3.63
C LYS A 89 -6.89 -5.18 -2.72
N LEU A 90 -7.18 -4.13 -1.95
CA LEU A 90 -8.38 -4.00 -1.13
C LEU A 90 -9.26 -2.92 -1.74
N MET A 91 -10.53 -3.24 -1.99
CA MET A 91 -11.51 -2.37 -2.64
C MET A 91 -12.84 -2.57 -1.96
N VAL A 92 -13.63 -1.50 -1.80
CA VAL A 92 -14.99 -1.52 -1.24
C VAL A 92 -15.04 -2.03 0.21
N ASN A 93 -15.75 -1.33 1.09
CA ASN A 93 -15.96 -1.75 2.48
C ASN A 93 -14.68 -2.20 3.23
N ILE A 94 -13.56 -1.51 3.00
CA ILE A 94 -12.24 -1.87 3.54
C ILE A 94 -12.27 -1.77 5.07
N GLN A 95 -12.15 -2.90 5.78
CA GLN A 95 -12.11 -2.94 7.25
C GLN A 95 -10.69 -2.73 7.78
N GLU A 96 -10.58 -2.46 9.09
CA GLU A 96 -9.27 -2.21 9.71
C GLU A 96 -8.44 -3.52 9.74
N GLU A 97 -9.12 -4.62 9.99
CA GLU A 97 -8.58 -5.98 10.03
C GLU A 97 -8.01 -6.40 8.68
N ASP A 98 -8.72 -6.11 7.58
CA ASP A 98 -8.27 -6.43 6.22
C ASP A 98 -6.93 -5.75 5.89
N ILE A 99 -6.74 -4.51 6.36
CA ILE A 99 -5.52 -3.73 6.15
C ILE A 99 -4.38 -4.35 6.95
N ILE A 100 -4.61 -4.66 8.23
CA ILE A 100 -3.62 -5.28 9.11
C ILE A 100 -3.17 -6.61 8.53
N ASP A 101 -4.12 -7.46 8.15
CA ASP A 101 -3.85 -8.77 7.55
C ASP A 101 -3.03 -8.63 6.27
N ALA A 102 -3.35 -7.66 5.41
CA ALA A 102 -2.59 -7.42 4.18
C ALA A 102 -1.13 -6.99 4.48
N ILE A 103 -0.92 -6.15 5.51
CA ILE A 103 0.42 -5.72 5.92
C ILE A 103 1.21 -6.90 6.48
N LEU A 104 0.63 -7.67 7.40
CA LEU A 104 1.28 -8.85 7.99
C LEU A 104 1.58 -9.92 6.94
N GLN A 105 0.64 -10.16 6.02
CA GLN A 105 0.86 -11.07 4.90
C GLN A 105 2.04 -10.61 4.02
N ALA A 106 2.16 -9.30 3.75
CA ALA A 106 3.28 -8.78 2.98
C ALA A 106 4.63 -9.04 3.68
N PHE A 107 4.70 -8.90 5.01
CA PHE A 107 5.90 -9.26 5.79
C PHE A 107 6.23 -10.74 5.69
N ILE A 108 5.22 -11.61 5.82
CA ILE A 108 5.40 -13.06 5.74
C ILE A 108 5.89 -13.46 4.33
N GLU A 109 5.30 -12.90 3.28
CA GLU A 109 5.68 -13.17 1.88
C GLU A 109 7.11 -12.69 1.56
N SER A 110 7.55 -11.59 2.17
CA SER A 110 8.94 -11.11 2.10
C SER A 110 9.91 -12.10 2.77
N ALA A 111 9.61 -12.53 3.99
CA ALA A 111 10.44 -13.51 4.71
C ALA A 111 10.50 -14.87 4.00
N ALA A 112 9.39 -15.33 3.42
CA ALA A 112 9.34 -16.58 2.66
C ALA A 112 10.10 -16.53 1.32
N SER A 113 10.47 -15.35 0.84
CA SER A 113 11.27 -15.18 -0.39
C SER A 113 12.78 -15.23 -0.12
N LEU A 114 13.20 -15.32 1.14
CA LEU A 114 14.60 -15.38 1.59
C LEU A 114 15.07 -16.80 1.96
N ILE A 115 14.19 -17.80 1.87
CA ILE A 115 14.44 -19.22 2.16
C ILE A 115 14.36 -20.00 0.84
#